data_AF-A0A7S4BG53-F1
#
_entry.id   AF-A0A7S4BG53-F1
#
_cell.length_a   1.000
_cell.length_b   1.000
_cell.length_c   1.000
_cell.angle_alpha   90.00
_cell.angle_beta   90.00
_cell.angle_gamma   90.00
#
_symmetry.space_group_name_H-M   'P 1'
#
loop_
_entity.id
_entity.type
_entity.pdbx_description
1 polymer ?
#
loop_
_entity_poly.entity_id
_entity_poly.type
_entity_poly.pdbx_seq_one_letter_code
_entity_poly.pdbx_strand_id
1 'polypeptide(L)'
;GGSRRSWLRGADGYCGSGREADAEAVVRLLPLASTIVLFWLIYAQMSSNFLLQGCQMNLYTMGAKLSPATLNVLDSLVIMLLVPLIDRVVAPLLRRFGRPLGTLSKIGLGFGCSACAVLAAGCVERARKTAPLLSAEDNVSSCPGGNQMSDLSIWWQGPQYLLIGLGEVFASITAYELFY
;
A
#
# COMPACT_ATOMS: atom_id res chain seq x y z
N GLY A 1 52.48 -12.25 -37.00
CA GLY A 1 51.66 -12.29 -35.77
C GLY A 1 50.19 -12.01 -36.07
N GLY A 2 49.37 -13.05 -36.25
CA GLY A 2 47.97 -12.89 -36.70
C GLY A 2 46.89 -13.66 -35.93
N SER A 3 47.23 -14.44 -34.89
CA SER A 3 46.26 -15.40 -34.31
C SER A 3 45.57 -14.93 -33.00
N ARG A 4 45.86 -13.74 -32.47
CA ARG A 4 45.31 -13.29 -31.16
C ARG A 4 43.99 -12.51 -31.20
N ARG A 5 43.40 -12.21 -32.37
CA ARG A 5 42.20 -11.35 -32.47
C ARG A 5 40.88 -12.09 -32.74
N SER A 6 40.90 -13.40 -32.95
CA SER A 6 39.70 -14.20 -33.26
C SER A 6 38.78 -14.36 -32.04
N TRP A 7 39.35 -14.61 -30.86
CA TRP A 7 38.59 -14.86 -29.63
C TRP A 7 37.89 -13.62 -29.04
N LEU A 8 38.38 -12.41 -29.32
CA LEU A 8 37.75 -11.16 -28.85
C LEU A 8 36.43 -10.85 -29.58
N ARG A 9 36.30 -11.20 -30.86
CA ARG A 9 35.03 -11.01 -31.60
C ARG A 9 33.91 -11.93 -31.14
N GLY A 10 34.24 -13.11 -30.60
CA GLY A 10 33.27 -14.01 -30.00
C GLY A 10 32.74 -13.44 -28.68
N ALA A 11 33.62 -12.94 -27.81
CA ALA A 11 33.23 -12.39 -26.51
C ALA A 11 32.41 -11.09 -26.61
N ASP A 12 32.72 -10.20 -27.57
CA ASP A 12 31.93 -8.98 -27.82
C ASP A 12 30.51 -9.31 -28.32
N GLY A 13 30.33 -10.38 -29.09
CA GLY A 13 29.01 -10.83 -29.56
C GLY A 13 28.12 -11.34 -28.42
N TYR A 14 28.68 -12.10 -27.47
CA TYR A 14 27.94 -12.59 -26.29
C TYR A 14 27.68 -11.49 -25.27
N CYS A 15 28.63 -10.56 -25.06
CA CYS A 15 28.47 -9.47 -24.10
C CYS A 15 27.56 -8.34 -24.64
N GLY A 16 27.59 -8.05 -25.94
CA GLY A 16 26.67 -7.13 -26.60
C GLY A 16 25.24 -7.67 -26.68
N SER A 17 25.07 -8.91 -27.16
CA SER A 17 23.77 -9.56 -27.28
C SER A 17 23.07 -9.76 -25.93
N GLY A 18 23.82 -10.12 -24.87
CA GLY A 18 23.27 -10.24 -23.53
C GLY A 18 22.83 -8.90 -22.97
N ARG A 19 23.68 -7.87 -23.05
CA ARG A 19 23.38 -6.53 -22.53
C ARG A 19 22.22 -5.84 -23.25
N GLU A 20 22.08 -6.06 -24.56
CA GLU A 20 20.98 -5.51 -25.35
C GLU A 20 19.65 -6.22 -25.04
N ALA A 21 19.67 -7.55 -24.92
CA ALA A 21 18.49 -8.33 -24.51
C ALA A 21 18.06 -8.02 -23.07
N ASP A 22 19.03 -7.85 -22.16
CA ASP A 22 18.78 -7.44 -20.77
C ASP A 22 18.23 -6.01 -20.71
N ALA A 23 18.77 -5.09 -21.51
CA ALA A 23 18.28 -3.72 -21.61
C ALA A 23 16.84 -3.68 -22.15
N GLU A 24 16.53 -4.47 -23.17
CA GLU A 24 15.19 -4.57 -23.73
C GLU A 24 14.18 -5.18 -22.73
N ALA A 25 14.62 -6.20 -21.96
CA ALA A 25 13.82 -6.77 -20.88
C ALA A 25 13.52 -5.73 -19.78
N VAL A 26 14.53 -4.97 -19.35
CA VAL A 26 14.35 -3.87 -18.37
C VAL A 26 13.39 -2.80 -18.90
N VAL A 27 13.52 -2.42 -20.18
CA VAL A 27 12.62 -1.43 -20.80
C VAL A 27 11.17 -1.95 -20.86
N ARG A 28 10.96 -3.26 -21.07
CA ARG A 28 9.64 -3.88 -20.97
C ARG A 28 9.08 -3.92 -19.54
N LEU A 29 9.93 -3.98 -18.53
CA LEU A 29 9.54 -4.00 -17.12
C LEU A 29 9.31 -2.61 -16.51
N LEU A 30 9.84 -1.54 -17.12
CA LEU A 30 9.64 -0.15 -16.69
C LEU A 30 8.19 0.23 -16.38
N PRO A 31 7.18 -0.07 -17.22
CA PRO A 31 5.79 0.26 -16.91
C PRO A 31 5.24 -0.51 -15.69
N LEU A 32 5.75 -1.70 -15.40
CA LEU A 32 5.40 -2.44 -14.19
C LEU A 32 6.04 -1.79 -12.96
N ALA A 33 7.31 -1.43 -13.06
CA ALA A 33 8.06 -0.77 -12.01
C ALA A 33 7.47 0.61 -11.65
N SER A 34 7.06 1.41 -12.64
CA SER A 34 6.42 2.71 -12.40
C SER A 34 5.10 2.57 -11.65
N THR A 35 4.33 1.53 -11.99
CA THR A 35 3.07 1.18 -11.32
C THR A 35 3.32 0.82 -9.85
N ILE A 36 4.38 0.05 -9.54
CA ILE A 36 4.78 -0.23 -8.15
C ILE A 36 5.15 1.06 -7.40
N VAL A 37 5.92 1.97 -8.03
CA VAL A 37 6.29 3.26 -7.41
C VAL A 37 5.05 4.12 -7.10
N LEU A 38 4.09 4.18 -8.02
CA LEU A 38 2.82 4.90 -7.81
C LEU A 38 2.04 4.33 -6.61
N PHE A 39 2.03 3.01 -6.45
CA PHE A 39 1.41 2.38 -5.29
C PHE A 39 2.06 2.83 -3.97
N TRP A 40 3.40 2.81 -3.91
CA TRP A 40 4.14 3.27 -2.73
C TRP A 40 3.90 4.75 -2.40
N LEU A 41 3.73 5.59 -3.42
CA LEU A 41 3.39 7.00 -3.22
C LEU A 41 2.00 7.18 -2.57
N ILE A 42 1.00 6.40 -3.00
CA ILE A 42 -0.33 6.41 -2.40
C ILE A 42 -0.26 5.85 -0.97
N TYR A 43 0.51 4.78 -0.76
CA TYR A 43 0.72 4.20 0.56
C TYR A 43 1.34 5.20 1.54
N ALA A 44 2.34 5.98 1.12
CA ALA A 44 2.95 7.03 1.94
C ALA A 44 1.95 8.12 2.38
N GLN A 45 0.85 8.32 1.65
CA GLN A 45 -0.19 9.26 2.05
C GLN A 45 -0.95 8.78 3.31
N MET A 46 -0.99 7.48 3.61
CA MET A 46 -1.60 6.98 4.84
C MET A 46 -0.88 7.50 6.08
N SER A 47 0.45 7.33 6.13
CA SER A 47 1.24 7.72 7.29
C SER A 47 1.09 9.19 7.68
N SER A 48 0.71 10.04 6.72
CA SER A 48 0.44 11.45 6.93
C SER A 48 -1.05 11.74 7.08
N ASN A 49 -1.86 11.57 6.02
CA ASN A 49 -3.26 12.01 6.02
C ASN A 49 -4.15 11.21 6.97
N PHE A 50 -3.95 9.89 7.07
CA PHE A 50 -4.81 9.06 7.92
C PHE A 50 -4.47 9.31 9.39
N LEU A 51 -3.19 9.58 9.68
CA LEU A 51 -2.73 10.01 10.99
C LEU A 51 -3.33 11.38 11.35
N LEU A 52 -3.27 12.37 10.46
CA LEU A 52 -3.89 13.68 10.69
C LEU A 52 -5.41 13.57 10.91
N GLN A 53 -6.09 12.73 10.13
CA GLN A 53 -7.51 12.46 10.30
C GLN A 53 -7.80 11.83 11.67
N GLY A 54 -7.02 10.81 12.07
CA GLY A 54 -7.19 10.10 13.34
C GLY A 54 -6.88 10.99 14.55
N CYS A 55 -5.94 11.93 14.42
CA CYS A 55 -5.65 12.96 15.43
C CYS A 55 -6.82 13.92 15.69
N GLN A 56 -7.78 14.01 14.77
CA GLN A 56 -8.97 14.87 14.88
C GLN A 56 -10.25 14.08 15.20
N MET A 57 -10.12 12.77 15.48
CA MET A 57 -11.20 11.86 15.84
C MET A 57 -11.18 11.56 17.34
N ASN A 58 -12.28 11.00 17.85
CA ASN A 58 -12.40 10.62 19.25
C ASN A 58 -11.53 9.38 19.52
N LEU A 59 -10.47 9.59 20.31
CA LEU A 59 -9.49 8.58 20.74
C LEU A 59 -9.79 7.96 22.10
N TYR A 60 -10.89 8.36 22.75
CA TYR A 60 -11.32 7.75 24.00
C TYR A 60 -11.99 6.42 23.69
N THR A 61 -11.31 5.32 24.02
CA THR A 61 -11.83 3.96 23.85
C THR A 61 -11.61 3.18 25.14
N MET A 62 -12.66 2.53 25.66
CA MET A 62 -12.55 1.64 26.83
C MET A 62 -11.87 2.29 28.06
N GLY A 63 -12.10 3.59 28.29
CA GLY A 63 -11.56 4.32 29.46
C GLY A 63 -10.10 4.79 29.35
N ALA A 64 -9.43 4.57 28.20
CA ALA A 64 -8.09 5.07 27.95
C ALA A 64 -8.07 6.02 26.74
N LYS A 65 -7.26 7.09 26.82
CA LYS A 65 -6.96 7.98 25.69
C LYS A 65 -5.87 7.33 24.84
N LEU A 66 -6.25 6.83 23.66
CA LEU A 66 -5.27 6.33 22.70
C LEU A 66 -4.54 7.50 22.04
N SER A 67 -3.29 7.27 21.64
CA SER A 67 -2.59 8.18 20.73
C SER A 67 -2.88 7.76 19.28
N PRO A 68 -3.06 8.71 18.35
CA PRO A 68 -3.18 8.44 16.92
C PRO A 68 -2.01 7.62 16.36
N ALA A 69 -0.83 7.76 16.97
CA ALA A 69 0.36 6.97 16.62
C ALA A 69 0.20 5.49 17.02
N THR A 70 -0.41 5.19 18.17
CA THR A 70 -0.65 3.82 18.63
C THR A 70 -1.57 3.05 17.67
N LEU A 71 -2.51 3.76 17.05
CA LEU A 71 -3.42 3.17 16.07
C LEU A 71 -2.70 2.81 14.77
N ASN A 72 -1.75 3.62 14.31
CA ASN A 72 -0.92 3.25 13.16
C ASN A 72 -0.10 1.99 13.44
N VAL A 73 0.41 1.83 14.66
CA VAL A 73 1.15 0.62 15.06
C VAL A 73 0.23 -0.60 15.15
N LEU A 74 -0.92 -0.47 15.81
CA LEU A 74 -1.90 -1.54 15.93
C LEU A 74 -2.39 -1.97 14.55
N ASP A 75 -2.65 -1.01 13.68
CA ASP A 75 -3.07 -1.28 12.33
C ASP A 75 -1.98 -1.98 11.50
N SER A 76 -0.73 -1.49 11.57
CA SER A 76 0.41 -2.16 10.94
C SER A 76 0.56 -3.61 11.40
N LEU A 77 0.29 -3.90 12.68
CA LEU A 77 0.26 -5.26 13.21
C LEU A 77 -0.90 -6.09 12.62
N VAL A 78 -2.10 -5.52 12.51
CA VAL A 78 -3.26 -6.18 11.90
C VAL A 78 -3.00 -6.49 10.43
N ILE A 79 -2.43 -5.55 9.67
CA ILE A 79 -2.04 -5.77 8.27
C ILE A 79 -0.98 -6.86 8.18
N MET A 80 0.05 -6.83 9.01
CA MET A 80 1.10 -7.84 9.04
C MET A 80 0.54 -9.26 9.34
N LEU A 81 -0.53 -9.36 10.12
CA LEU A 81 -1.28 -10.61 10.34
C LEU A 81 -2.23 -10.95 9.18
N LEU A 82 -2.78 -9.95 8.50
CA LEU A 82 -3.68 -10.12 7.36
C LEU A 82 -2.92 -10.60 6.11
N VAL A 83 -1.66 -10.18 5.92
CA VAL A 83 -0.78 -10.62 4.82
C VAL A 83 -0.70 -12.15 4.71
N PRO A 84 -0.29 -12.91 5.74
CA PRO A 84 -0.26 -14.37 5.65
C PRO A 84 -1.65 -14.98 5.54
N LEU A 85 -2.71 -14.32 6.04
CA LEU A 85 -4.08 -14.78 5.88
C LEU A 85 -4.49 -14.72 4.40
N ILE A 86 -4.25 -13.61 3.72
CA ILE A 86 -4.57 -13.45 2.30
C ILE A 86 -3.70 -14.42 1.46
N ASP A 87 -2.40 -14.49 1.72
CA ASP A 87 -1.51 -15.37 0.96
C ASP A 87 -1.85 -16.86 1.16
N ARG A 88 -2.25 -17.26 2.38
CA ARG A 88 -2.62 -18.67 2.66
C ARG A 88 -4.08 -19.02 2.41
N VAL A 89 -4.99 -18.06 2.27
CA VAL A 89 -6.41 -18.32 2.06
C VAL A 89 -6.85 -17.90 0.66
N VAL A 90 -6.54 -16.68 0.23
CA VAL A 90 -6.97 -16.14 -1.06
C VAL A 90 -6.18 -16.76 -2.20
N ALA A 91 -4.86 -16.96 -2.06
CA ALA A 91 -4.07 -17.59 -3.11
C ALA A 91 -4.53 -19.04 -3.43
N PRO A 92 -4.77 -19.93 -2.45
CA PRO A 92 -5.33 -21.24 -2.76
C PRO A 92 -6.80 -21.19 -3.17
N LEU A 93 -7.61 -20.23 -2.69
CA LEU A 93 -8.98 -20.05 -3.19
C LEU A 93 -8.99 -19.73 -4.69
N LEU A 94 -8.16 -18.78 -5.13
CA LEU A 94 -8.03 -18.42 -6.55
C LEU A 94 -7.57 -19.59 -7.40
N ARG A 95 -6.61 -20.38 -6.90
CA ARG A 95 -6.18 -21.62 -7.56
C ARG A 95 -7.31 -22.64 -7.65
N ARG A 96 -8.14 -22.74 -6.60
CA ARG A 96 -9.30 -23.64 -6.55
C ARG A 96 -10.45 -23.23 -7.46
N PHE A 97 -10.58 -21.93 -7.77
CA PHE A 97 -11.55 -21.40 -8.72
C PHE A 97 -11.11 -21.53 -10.21
N GLY A 98 -9.97 -22.15 -10.49
CA GLY A 98 -9.55 -22.49 -11.86
C GLY A 98 -9.23 -21.29 -12.76
N ARG A 99 -9.12 -20.08 -12.19
CA ARG A 99 -8.72 -18.86 -12.89
C ARG A 99 -7.45 -18.33 -12.26
N PRO A 100 -6.25 -18.66 -12.77
CA PRO A 100 -5.05 -17.94 -12.36
C PRO A 100 -5.27 -16.47 -12.73
N LEU A 101 -5.40 -15.60 -11.73
CA LEU A 101 -5.43 -14.17 -12.00
C LEU A 101 -4.12 -13.81 -12.70
N GLY A 102 -4.22 -13.27 -13.92
CA GLY A 102 -3.05 -12.74 -14.60
C GLY A 102 -2.43 -11.58 -13.81
N THR A 103 -1.14 -11.33 -13.99
CA THR A 103 -0.38 -10.24 -13.35
C THR A 103 -1.10 -8.90 -13.46
N LEU A 104 -1.64 -8.58 -14.64
CA LEU A 104 -2.46 -7.39 -14.88
C LEU A 104 -3.72 -7.30 -14.01
N SER A 105 -4.41 -8.43 -13.79
CA SER A 105 -5.61 -8.46 -12.94
C SER A 105 -5.27 -8.28 -11.46
N LYS A 106 -4.15 -8.83 -11.00
CA LYS A 106 -3.66 -8.64 -9.62
C LYS A 106 -3.30 -7.18 -9.37
N ILE A 107 -2.62 -6.54 -10.31
CA ILE A 107 -2.31 -5.12 -10.26
C ILE A 107 -3.61 -4.30 -10.26
N GLY A 108 -4.54 -4.59 -11.16
CA GLY A 108 -5.84 -3.92 -11.20
C GLY A 108 -6.63 -4.03 -9.88
N LEU A 109 -6.57 -5.19 -9.22
CA LEU A 109 -7.17 -5.38 -7.90
C LEU A 109 -6.46 -4.57 -6.81
N GLY A 110 -5.11 -4.53 -6.81
CA GLY A 110 -4.34 -3.70 -5.88
C GLY A 110 -4.70 -2.21 -6.00
N PHE A 111 -4.71 -1.68 -7.23
CA PHE A 111 -5.11 -0.29 -7.49
C PHE A 111 -6.58 -0.03 -7.16
N GLY A 112 -7.47 -0.98 -7.47
CA GLY A 112 -8.88 -0.89 -7.11
C GLY A 112 -9.07 -0.81 -5.60
N CYS A 113 -8.41 -1.68 -4.83
CA CYS A 113 -8.43 -1.67 -3.37
C CYS A 113 -7.88 -0.36 -2.81
N SER A 114 -6.75 0.14 -3.32
CA SER A 114 -6.21 1.44 -2.92
C SER A 114 -7.14 2.60 -3.23
N ALA A 115 -7.78 2.62 -4.40
CA ALA A 115 -8.75 3.65 -4.76
C ALA A 115 -9.97 3.60 -3.84
N CYS A 116 -10.50 2.41 -3.57
CA CYS A 116 -11.59 2.22 -2.61
C CYS A 116 -11.20 2.66 -1.20
N ALA A 117 -9.95 2.45 -0.77
CA ALA A 117 -9.48 2.91 0.53
C ALA A 117 -9.46 4.43 0.64
N VAL A 118 -8.96 5.13 -0.39
CA VAL A 118 -8.94 6.60 -0.42
C VAL A 118 -10.37 7.15 -0.46
N LEU A 119 -11.27 6.51 -1.19
CA LEU A 119 -12.70 6.87 -1.18
C LEU A 119 -13.32 6.67 0.21
N ALA A 120 -13.05 5.53 0.86
CA ALA A 120 -13.50 5.28 2.23
C ALA A 120 -12.95 6.35 3.20
N ALA A 121 -11.68 6.73 3.07
CA ALA A 121 -11.09 7.80 3.85
C ALA A 121 -11.74 9.16 3.62
N GLY A 122 -12.09 9.46 2.38
CA GLY A 122 -12.89 10.64 2.03
C GLY A 122 -14.29 10.61 2.65
N CYS A 123 -14.94 9.45 2.69
CA CYS A 123 -16.23 9.28 3.36
C CYS A 123 -16.12 9.48 4.88
N VAL A 124 -15.10 8.89 5.52
CA VAL A 124 -14.81 9.09 6.95
C VAL A 124 -14.52 10.56 7.24
N GLU A 125 -13.77 11.23 6.38
CA GLU A 125 -13.48 12.67 6.53
C GLU A 125 -14.73 13.53 6.41
N ARG A 126 -15.63 13.20 5.47
CA ARG A 126 -16.92 13.87 5.36
C ARG A 126 -17.76 13.64 6.61
N ALA A 127 -17.86 12.40 7.08
CA ALA A 127 -18.60 12.06 8.29
C ALA A 127 -18.05 12.81 9.51
N ARG A 128 -16.71 12.92 9.63
CA ARG A 128 -16.02 13.69 10.67
C ARG A 128 -16.39 15.18 10.64
N LYS A 129 -16.42 15.78 9.44
CA LYS A 129 -16.77 17.20 9.27
C LYS A 129 -18.25 17.50 9.54
N THR A 130 -19.13 16.53 9.34
CA THR A 130 -20.57 16.66 9.62
C THR A 130 -20.93 16.30 11.06
N ALA A 131 -20.08 15.55 11.75
CA ALA A 131 -20.32 15.15 13.13
C ALA A 131 -20.14 16.33 14.10
N PRO A 132 -20.91 16.36 15.20
CA PRO A 132 -20.76 17.39 16.22
C PRO A 132 -19.36 17.36 16.81
N LEU A 133 -18.85 18.55 17.09
CA LEU A 133 -17.58 18.73 17.78
C LEU A 133 -17.77 18.33 19.25
N LEU A 134 -16.76 17.67 19.81
CA LEU A 134 -16.74 17.41 21.25
C LEU A 134 -16.87 18.75 21.99
N SER A 135 -17.78 18.80 22.95
CA SER A 135 -18.06 19.98 23.76
C SER A 135 -17.45 19.79 25.14
N ALA A 136 -16.14 19.98 25.29
CA ALA A 136 -15.51 20.03 26.61
C ALA A 136 -14.14 20.72 26.59
N GLU A 137 -13.67 21.19 27.73
CA GLU A 137 -12.39 21.89 27.90
C GLU A 137 -11.14 21.06 27.50
N ASP A 138 -11.33 19.78 27.15
CA ASP A 138 -10.32 18.81 26.64
C ASP A 138 -10.28 18.68 25.10
N ASN A 139 -10.90 19.60 24.36
CA ASN A 139 -11.04 19.61 22.90
C ASN A 139 -9.75 19.80 22.09
N VAL A 140 -8.58 19.83 22.74
CA VAL A 140 -7.31 20.05 22.06
C VAL A 140 -6.95 18.78 21.29
N SER A 141 -7.07 18.84 19.97
CA SER A 141 -6.61 17.74 19.14
C SER A 141 -5.14 17.42 19.42
N SER A 142 -4.77 16.13 19.38
CA SER A 142 -3.36 15.72 19.37
C SER A 142 -2.64 16.07 18.06
N CYS A 143 -3.27 16.84 17.17
CA CYS A 143 -2.70 17.35 15.94
C CYS A 143 -1.81 18.58 16.19
N PRO A 144 -0.69 18.73 15.46
CA PRO A 144 -0.01 20.02 15.38
C PRO A 144 -0.99 21.06 14.80
N GLY A 145 -1.32 22.08 15.59
CA GLY A 145 -2.25 23.14 15.20
C GLY A 145 -3.47 23.34 16.12
N GLY A 146 -3.72 22.44 17.09
CA GLY A 146 -4.73 22.67 18.14
C GLY A 146 -6.18 22.74 17.65
N ASN A 147 -6.50 22.07 16.54
CA ASN A 147 -7.85 22.02 15.98
C ASN A 147 -8.83 21.29 16.92
N GLN A 148 -10.14 21.55 16.77
CA GLN A 148 -11.17 20.85 17.55
C GLN A 148 -11.34 19.39 17.09
N MET A 149 -11.48 18.48 18.06
CA MET A 149 -11.79 17.06 17.81
C MET A 149 -13.28 16.84 17.51
N SER A 150 -13.54 15.93 16.57
CA SER A 150 -14.89 15.42 16.25
C SER A 150 -15.21 14.22 17.15
N ASP A 151 -16.47 14.04 17.53
CA ASP A 151 -16.92 12.89 18.33
C ASP A 151 -16.93 11.55 17.55
N LEU A 152 -16.49 11.57 16.28
CA LEU A 152 -16.42 10.37 15.48
C LEU A 152 -15.34 9.42 16.03
N SER A 153 -15.74 8.21 16.42
CA SER A 153 -14.83 7.20 16.96
C SER A 153 -13.81 6.74 15.93
N ILE A 154 -12.56 6.56 16.38
CA ILE A 154 -11.44 6.11 15.55
C ILE A 154 -11.67 4.76 14.85
N TRP A 155 -12.54 3.90 15.38
CA TRP A 155 -12.86 2.60 14.77
C TRP A 155 -13.44 2.70 13.35
N TRP A 156 -14.00 3.87 12.98
CA TRP A 156 -14.45 4.14 11.62
C TRP A 156 -13.32 4.12 10.58
N GLN A 157 -12.05 4.17 11.00
CA GLN A 157 -10.90 4.02 10.12
C GLN A 157 -10.59 2.55 9.78
N GLY A 158 -11.16 1.56 10.47
CA GLY A 158 -10.88 0.14 10.20
C GLY A 158 -11.03 -0.28 8.72
N PRO A 159 -12.09 0.13 8.00
CA PRO A 159 -12.28 -0.26 6.60
C PRO A 159 -11.19 0.26 5.67
N GLN A 160 -10.80 1.54 5.80
CA GLN A 160 -9.77 2.15 4.93
C GLN A 160 -8.39 1.50 5.14
N TYR A 161 -8.08 1.11 6.37
CA TYR A 161 -6.82 0.42 6.67
C TYR A 161 -6.81 -1.01 6.12
N LEU A 162 -7.91 -1.75 6.28
CA LEU A 162 -8.05 -3.10 5.72
C LEU A 162 -7.92 -3.09 4.18
N LEU A 163 -8.52 -2.10 3.51
CA LEU A 163 -8.43 -1.95 2.06
C LEU A 163 -7.00 -1.64 1.57
N ILE A 164 -6.22 -0.87 2.34
CA ILE A 164 -4.82 -0.61 1.98
C ILE A 164 -3.93 -1.83 2.24
N GLY A 165 -4.16 -2.55 3.34
CA GLY A 165 -3.49 -3.83 3.58
C GLY A 165 -3.72 -4.82 2.44
N LEU A 166 -4.94 -4.88 1.88
CA LEU A 166 -5.21 -5.66 0.67
C LEU A 166 -4.38 -5.18 -0.53
N GLY A 167 -4.31 -3.87 -0.74
CA GLY A 167 -3.49 -3.27 -1.79
C GLY A 167 -2.00 -3.62 -1.65
N GLU A 168 -1.46 -3.62 -0.43
CA GLU A 168 -0.06 -3.91 -0.12
C GLU A 168 0.31 -5.36 -0.46
N VAL A 169 -0.60 -6.30 -0.20
CA VAL A 169 -0.39 -7.71 -0.59
C VAL A 169 -0.30 -7.84 -2.10
N PHE A 170 -1.18 -7.18 -2.85
CA PHE A 170 -1.12 -7.20 -4.33
C PHE A 170 0.15 -6.54 -4.87
N ALA A 171 0.60 -5.45 -4.26
CA ALA A 171 1.86 -4.80 -4.60
C ALA A 171 3.07 -5.71 -4.33
N SER A 172 3.06 -6.42 -3.19
CA SER A 172 4.11 -7.38 -2.84
C SER A 172 4.19 -8.52 -3.84
N ILE A 173 3.06 -9.09 -4.27
CA ILE A 173 3.02 -10.13 -5.31
C ILE A 173 3.61 -9.61 -6.62
N THR A 174 3.30 -8.38 -7.00
CA THR A 174 3.82 -7.75 -8.22
C THR A 174 5.33 -7.53 -8.13
N ALA A 175 5.85 -7.16 -6.95
CA ALA A 175 7.28 -7.05 -6.72
C ALA A 175 7.98 -8.40 -6.86
N TYR A 176 7.42 -9.48 -6.30
CA TYR A 176 7.97 -10.82 -6.47
C TYR A 176 8.05 -11.27 -7.93
N GLU A 177 7.04 -10.95 -8.76
CA GLU A 177 7.05 -11.27 -10.20
C GLU A 177 8.04 -10.43 -11.03
N LEU A 178 8.55 -9.30 -10.49
CA LEU A 178 9.59 -8.50 -11.15
C LEU A 178 10.99 -9.04 -10.86
N PHE A 179 11.19 -9.60 -9.66
CA PHE A 179 12.50 -10.07 -9.19
C PHE A 179 12.75 -11.57 -9.43
N TYR A 180 11.73 -12.34 -9.82
CA TYR A 180 11.80 -13.78 -10.06
C TYR A 180 11.14 -14.15 -11.39
#